data_AF-A0A1X2IG28-F1
#
_entry.id   AF-A0A1X2IG28-F1
#
_cell.length_a   1.000
_cell.length_b   1.000
_cell.length_c   1.000
_cell.angle_alpha   90.00
_cell.angle_beta   90.00
_cell.angle_gamma   90.00
#
_symmetry.space_group_name_H-M   'P 1'
#
loop_
_entity.id
_entity.type
_entity.pdbx_description
1 polymer ?
#
loop_
_entity_poly.entity_id
_entity_poly.type
_entity_poly.pdbx_seq_one_letter_code
_entity_poly.pdbx_strand_id
1 'polypeptide(L)'
;MYFKMRSSLATSELLLVRALDCDLELELPFTFSLNVLRNMGSISFYQTTSISPSSSSPPQVSSFGFQKDIWKRMENEMPLSFNVIARLTWMFVWDSLCSPKVTLKHSAPEIALGCLYLALRTTDACLQMTMTEWVDQWGASDNVSVQAVRDVALDLLELYEHSSLSIDKKLFDSLPNSSTTSPLTDSDSFYI
;
A
#
# COMPACT_ATOMS: atom_id res chain seq x y z
N MET A 1 -24.58 -14.99 -26.20
CA MET A 1 -23.36 -14.45 -25.56
C MET A 1 -23.49 -14.41 -24.03
N TYR A 2 -24.54 -13.78 -23.50
CA TYR A 2 -24.82 -13.72 -22.05
C TYR A 2 -24.78 -15.09 -21.34
N PHE A 3 -25.52 -16.09 -21.84
CA PHE A 3 -25.55 -17.42 -21.23
C PHE A 3 -24.19 -18.12 -21.19
N LYS A 4 -23.36 -17.92 -22.23
CA LYS A 4 -21.99 -18.47 -22.28
C LYS A 4 -21.08 -17.80 -21.24
N MET A 5 -21.18 -16.48 -21.08
CA MET A 5 -20.44 -15.76 -20.03
C MET A 5 -20.89 -16.19 -18.63
N ARG A 6 -22.20 -16.33 -18.40
CA ARG A 6 -22.74 -16.79 -17.11
C ARG A 6 -22.24 -18.18 -16.75
N SER A 7 -22.31 -19.14 -17.68
CA SER A 7 -21.79 -20.49 -17.44
C SER A 7 -20.27 -20.50 -17.22
N SER A 8 -19.52 -19.67 -17.97
CA SER A 8 -18.07 -19.53 -17.78
C SER A 8 -17.72 -18.99 -16.40
N LEU A 9 -18.42 -17.95 -15.93
CA LEU A 9 -18.19 -17.35 -14.62
C LEU A 9 -18.46 -18.36 -13.50
N ALA A 10 -19.61 -19.03 -13.54
CA ALA A 10 -19.96 -20.05 -12.54
C ALA A 10 -18.96 -21.22 -12.52
N THR A 11 -18.42 -21.60 -13.69
CA THR A 11 -17.39 -22.65 -13.77
C THR A 11 -16.07 -22.16 -13.19
N SER A 12 -15.62 -20.95 -13.52
CA SER A 12 -14.39 -20.37 -12.98
C SER A 12 -14.47 -20.14 -11.48
N GLU A 13 -15.61 -19.71 -10.96
CA GLU A 13 -15.86 -19.58 -9.52
C GLU A 13 -15.72 -20.93 -8.80
N LEU A 14 -16.36 -21.98 -9.32
CA LEU A 14 -16.28 -23.32 -8.74
C LEU A 14 -14.86 -23.91 -8.80
N LEU A 15 -14.12 -23.61 -9.88
CA LEU A 15 -12.71 -23.97 -9.98
C LEU A 15 -11.85 -23.22 -8.98
N LEU A 16 -12.11 -21.94 -8.74
CA LEU A 16 -11.39 -21.13 -7.75
C LEU A 16 -11.64 -21.63 -6.32
N VAL A 17 -12.92 -21.84 -5.95
CA VAL A 17 -13.29 -22.36 -4.63
C VAL A 17 -12.64 -23.73 -4.40
N ARG A 18 -12.60 -24.58 -5.43
CA ARG A 18 -11.92 -25.86 -5.36
C ARG A 18 -10.40 -25.72 -5.24
N ALA A 19 -9.79 -24.79 -5.96
CA ALA A 19 -8.34 -24.55 -5.91
C ALA A 19 -7.88 -24.01 -4.54
N LEU A 20 -8.77 -23.31 -3.84
CA LEU A 20 -8.54 -22.81 -2.48
C LEU A 20 -8.97 -23.82 -1.40
N ASP A 21 -9.33 -25.06 -1.76
CA ASP A 21 -9.84 -26.08 -0.83
C ASP A 21 -11.02 -25.60 0.04
N CYS A 22 -11.83 -24.70 -0.52
CA CYS A 22 -12.93 -24.01 0.17
C CYS A 22 -12.50 -23.10 1.34
N ASP A 23 -11.22 -22.79 1.47
CA ASP A 23 -10.70 -21.78 2.39
C ASP A 23 -10.80 -20.39 1.74
N LEU A 24 -11.85 -19.66 2.10
CA LEU A 24 -12.14 -18.32 1.59
C LEU A 24 -11.89 -17.23 2.63
N GLU A 25 -11.38 -17.59 3.81
CA GLU A 25 -11.08 -16.64 4.88
C GLU A 25 -9.73 -15.99 4.62
N LEU A 26 -9.77 -14.73 4.16
CA LEU A 26 -8.58 -13.94 3.88
C LEU A 26 -8.38 -12.91 4.99
N GLU A 27 -7.26 -13.03 5.70
CA GLU A 27 -6.81 -11.99 6.61
C GLU A 27 -6.11 -10.88 5.83
N LEU A 28 -6.55 -9.63 6.02
CA LEU A 28 -5.98 -8.48 5.35
C LEU A 28 -5.13 -7.61 6.30
N PRO A 29 -3.99 -7.09 5.84
CA PRO A 29 -3.05 -6.25 6.63
C PRO A 29 -3.60 -4.90 7.12
N PHE A 30 -4.75 -4.45 6.61
CA PHE A 30 -5.31 -3.13 6.94
C PHE A 30 -5.66 -3.01 8.42
N THR A 31 -6.39 -3.98 8.98
CA THR A 31 -6.83 -3.91 10.39
C THR A 31 -5.64 -3.88 11.33
N PHE A 32 -4.59 -4.65 11.01
CA PHE A 32 -3.36 -4.72 11.78
C PHE A 32 -2.65 -3.36 11.82
N SER A 33 -2.36 -2.79 10.65
CA SER A 33 -1.65 -1.50 10.53
C SER A 33 -2.38 -0.37 11.25
N LEU A 34 -3.71 -0.38 11.23
CA LEU A 34 -4.54 0.61 11.92
C LEU A 34 -4.52 0.48 13.43
N ASN A 35 -4.60 -0.75 13.93
CA ASN A 35 -4.53 -1.01 15.37
C ASN A 35 -3.18 -0.55 15.92
N VAL A 36 -2.08 -0.89 15.23
CA VAL A 36 -0.73 -0.41 15.59
C VAL A 36 -0.67 1.11 15.55
N LEU A 37 -1.14 1.75 14.48
CA LEU A 37 -1.10 3.21 14.35
C LEU A 37 -1.93 3.92 15.43
N ARG A 38 -3.11 3.40 15.76
CA ARG A 38 -3.96 3.91 16.85
C ARG A 38 -3.27 3.79 18.19
N ASN A 39 -2.64 2.64 18.45
CA ASN A 39 -1.90 2.41 19.68
C ASN A 39 -0.67 3.32 19.77
N MET A 40 0.06 3.54 18.67
CA MET A 40 1.13 4.54 18.60
C MET A 40 0.63 5.95 18.94
N GLY A 41 -0.50 6.37 18.36
CA GLY A 41 -1.10 7.69 18.66
C GLY A 41 -1.60 7.85 20.10
N SER A 42 -1.89 6.74 20.79
CA SER A 42 -2.30 6.74 22.20
C SER A 42 -1.12 6.89 23.19
N ILE A 43 0.10 6.62 22.73
CA ILE A 43 1.30 6.76 23.55
C ILE A 43 1.82 8.19 23.40
N SER A 44 1.90 8.91 24.52
CA SER A 44 2.31 10.31 24.61
C SER A 44 3.69 10.61 24.00
N PHE A 45 4.57 9.60 23.94
CA PHE A 45 5.86 9.65 23.25
C PHE A 45 5.76 10.10 21.79
N TYR A 46 4.70 9.70 21.08
CA TYR A 46 4.49 10.06 19.68
C TYR A 46 3.61 11.31 19.49
N GLN A 47 3.05 11.88 20.58
CA GLN A 47 2.22 13.09 20.55
C GLN A 47 3.04 14.39 20.57
N THR A 48 4.38 14.33 20.51
CA THR A 48 5.28 15.47 20.79
C THR A 48 5.34 16.54 19.68
N THR A 49 4.22 16.81 19.01
CA THR A 49 4.00 18.07 18.30
C THR A 49 2.52 18.46 18.39
N SER A 50 2.25 19.54 19.16
CA SER A 50 1.00 20.32 19.35
C SER A 50 0.06 19.98 20.54
N ILE A 51 0.22 20.79 21.60
CA ILE A 51 -0.78 21.43 22.49
C ILE A 51 -2.19 20.78 22.61
N SER A 52 -2.41 20.09 23.74
CA SER A 52 -3.60 19.88 24.64
C SER A 52 -5.06 20.23 24.22
N PRO A 53 -6.13 19.78 24.95
CA PRO A 53 -6.54 18.43 25.41
C PRO A 53 -8.08 18.14 25.23
N SER A 54 -8.54 16.95 25.67
CA SER A 54 -9.96 16.44 25.80
C SER A 54 -10.48 15.63 24.60
N SER A 55 -11.27 14.55 24.69
CA SER A 55 -12.15 14.00 25.74
C SER A 55 -12.45 12.49 25.49
N SER A 56 -13.14 11.89 26.45
CA SER A 56 -13.48 10.47 26.74
C SER A 56 -14.47 9.73 25.82
N SER A 57 -14.30 8.39 25.74
CA SER A 57 -15.30 7.26 25.77
C SER A 57 -15.33 6.32 24.54
N PRO A 58 -15.48 4.97 24.71
CA PRO A 58 -15.59 4.01 23.60
C PRO A 58 -17.03 3.52 23.33
N PRO A 59 -17.37 3.11 22.09
CA PRO A 59 -18.33 2.02 21.94
C PRO A 59 -17.95 0.93 20.91
N GLN A 60 -18.68 -0.17 21.06
CA GLN A 60 -18.47 -1.54 20.60
C GLN A 60 -18.54 -1.81 19.07
N VAL A 61 -18.16 -3.06 18.78
CA VAL A 61 -17.85 -3.76 17.52
C VAL A 61 -19.11 -4.14 16.72
N SER A 62 -19.12 -3.90 15.40
CA SER A 62 -20.07 -4.54 14.46
C SER A 62 -19.46 -4.68 13.06
N SER A 63 -19.55 -5.88 12.47
CA SER A 63 -18.49 -6.45 11.62
C SER A 63 -18.59 -6.39 10.10
N PHE A 64 -19.46 -5.57 9.49
CA PHE A 64 -19.63 -5.62 8.02
C PHE A 64 -19.57 -4.26 7.28
N GLY A 65 -19.37 -3.14 8.00
CA GLY A 65 -19.15 -1.78 7.44
C GLY A 65 -17.71 -1.27 7.55
N PHE A 66 -16.78 -2.13 7.98
CA PHE A 66 -15.58 -1.72 8.67
C PHE A 66 -14.68 -0.75 7.90
N GLN A 67 -14.38 -0.94 6.61
CA GLN A 67 -13.35 -0.12 5.96
C GLN A 67 -13.72 1.35 5.77
N LYS A 68 -14.99 1.65 5.45
CA LYS A 68 -15.44 3.04 5.25
C LYS A 68 -15.58 3.79 6.58
N ASP A 69 -15.99 3.08 7.62
CA ASP A 69 -16.10 3.63 8.98
C ASP A 69 -14.73 3.76 9.66
N ILE A 70 -13.81 2.84 9.37
CA ILE A 70 -12.40 2.92 9.77
C ILE A 70 -11.76 4.19 9.21
N TRP A 71 -11.94 4.47 7.91
CA TRP A 71 -11.38 5.68 7.30
C TRP A 71 -11.98 6.95 7.91
N LYS A 72 -13.30 6.98 8.14
CA LYS A 72 -13.95 8.11 8.81
C LYS A 72 -13.48 8.29 10.26
N ARG A 73 -13.23 7.22 11.01
CA ARG A 73 -12.69 7.30 12.37
C ARG A 73 -11.24 7.77 12.37
N MET A 74 -10.43 7.28 11.44
CA MET A 74 -9.05 7.73 11.23
C MET A 74 -9.01 9.23 10.90
N GLU A 75 -9.94 9.71 10.09
CA GLU A 75 -10.00 11.13 9.71
C GLU A 75 -10.44 12.03 10.88
N ASN A 76 -11.29 11.53 11.78
CA ASN A 76 -11.87 12.32 12.88
C ASN A 76 -11.16 12.20 14.23
N GLU A 77 -10.51 11.07 14.53
CA GLU A 77 -9.95 10.75 15.87
C GLU A 77 -8.42 10.90 15.96
N MET A 78 -7.72 11.11 14.85
CA MET A 78 -6.26 11.00 14.78
C MET A 78 -5.58 12.37 14.52
N PRO A 79 -4.43 12.68 15.16
CA PRO A 79 -3.68 13.89 14.86
C PRO A 79 -3.29 13.98 13.38
N LEU A 80 -3.22 15.19 12.82
CA LEU A 80 -2.98 15.42 11.39
C LEU A 80 -1.71 14.73 10.87
N SER A 81 -0.63 14.70 11.67
CA SER A 81 0.62 14.02 11.34
C SER A 81 0.43 12.51 11.15
N PHE A 82 -0.35 11.89 12.03
CA PHE A 82 -0.68 10.48 11.98
C PHE A 82 -1.64 10.14 10.84
N ASN A 83 -2.54 11.06 10.47
CA ASN A 83 -3.41 10.87 9.32
C ASN A 83 -2.59 10.69 8.03
N VAL A 84 -1.58 11.54 7.80
CA VAL A 84 -0.67 11.40 6.63
C VAL A 84 0.03 10.03 6.62
N ILE A 85 0.57 9.60 7.76
CA ILE A 85 1.20 8.27 7.91
C ILE A 85 0.20 7.17 7.60
N ALA A 86 -1.04 7.30 8.07
CA ALA A 86 -2.11 6.33 7.82
C ALA A 86 -2.44 6.21 6.33
N ARG A 87 -2.56 7.34 5.61
CA ARG A 87 -2.85 7.34 4.17
C ARG A 87 -1.72 6.70 3.37
N LEU A 88 -0.47 7.01 3.71
CA LEU A 88 0.70 6.41 3.06
C LEU A 88 0.79 4.91 3.35
N THR A 89 0.55 4.52 4.60
CA THR A 89 0.51 3.10 5.00
C THR A 89 -0.56 2.36 4.20
N TRP A 90 -1.77 2.93 4.09
CA TRP A 90 -2.86 2.35 3.32
C TRP A 90 -2.50 2.17 1.84
N MET A 91 -1.85 3.18 1.24
CA MET A 91 -1.37 3.11 -0.14
C MET A 91 -0.35 2.00 -0.34
N PHE A 92 0.66 1.91 0.53
CA PHE A 92 1.69 0.86 0.47
C PHE A 92 1.10 -0.53 0.68
N VAL A 93 0.15 -0.68 1.60
CA VAL A 93 -0.56 -1.93 1.79
C VAL A 93 -1.33 -2.31 0.53
N TRP A 94 -2.05 -1.37 -0.08
CA TRP A 94 -2.79 -1.63 -1.31
C TRP A 94 -1.87 -2.09 -2.45
N ASP A 95 -0.75 -1.41 -2.64
CA ASP A 95 0.23 -1.74 -3.67
C ASP A 95 0.88 -3.12 -3.41
N SER A 96 1.13 -3.46 -2.14
CA SER A 96 1.63 -4.78 -1.76
C SER A 96 0.66 -5.91 -2.14
N LEU A 97 -0.64 -5.72 -1.94
CA LEU A 97 -1.70 -6.69 -2.27
C LEU A 97 -1.89 -6.86 -3.78
N CYS A 98 -1.57 -5.82 -4.54
CA CYS A 98 -1.58 -5.85 -6.00
C CYS A 98 -0.30 -6.51 -6.56
N SER A 99 0.70 -6.81 -5.73
CA SER A 99 1.93 -7.51 -6.11
C SER A 99 1.91 -8.96 -5.63
N PRO A 100 1.77 -9.95 -6.54
CA PRO A 100 1.83 -11.36 -6.17
C PRO A 100 3.16 -11.75 -5.49
N LYS A 101 4.26 -11.07 -5.85
CA LYS A 101 5.58 -11.30 -5.26
C LYS A 101 5.59 -11.02 -3.75
N VAL A 102 4.90 -9.96 -3.33
CA VAL A 102 4.86 -9.53 -1.92
C VAL A 102 3.78 -10.33 -1.18
N THR A 103 2.59 -10.42 -1.75
CA THR A 103 1.41 -11.05 -1.11
C THR A 103 1.60 -12.54 -0.85
N LEU A 104 2.30 -13.27 -1.72
CA LEU A 104 2.53 -14.71 -1.56
C LEU A 104 3.76 -15.04 -0.69
N LYS A 105 4.63 -14.06 -0.42
CA LYS A 105 5.90 -14.26 0.30
C LYS A 105 5.79 -13.92 1.78
N HIS A 106 4.97 -12.93 2.12
CA HIS A 106 4.88 -12.37 3.47
C HIS A 106 3.48 -12.52 4.05
N SER A 107 3.40 -12.66 5.37
CA SER A 107 2.14 -12.72 6.11
C SER A 107 1.49 -11.32 6.24
N ALA A 108 0.19 -11.28 6.56
CA ALA A 108 -0.52 -10.03 6.73
C ALA A 108 0.09 -9.11 7.82
N PRO A 109 0.51 -9.59 9.01
CA PRO A 109 1.18 -8.74 10.00
C PRO A 109 2.53 -8.19 9.52
N GLU A 110 3.31 -8.99 8.79
CA GLU A 110 4.59 -8.56 8.21
C GLU A 110 4.38 -7.46 7.16
N ILE A 111 3.41 -7.65 6.26
CA ILE A 111 3.03 -6.65 5.26
C ILE A 111 2.59 -5.36 5.94
N ALA A 112 1.71 -5.46 6.94
CA ALA A 112 1.18 -4.31 7.65
C ALA A 112 2.28 -3.50 8.35
N LEU A 113 3.19 -4.17 9.08
CA LEU A 113 4.30 -3.51 9.77
C LEU A 113 5.35 -2.98 8.80
N GLY A 114 5.68 -3.72 7.74
CA GLY A 114 6.60 -3.26 6.69
C GLY A 114 6.10 -1.99 6.02
N CYS A 115 4.82 -1.95 5.64
CA CYS A 115 4.19 -0.77 5.04
C CYS A 115 4.13 0.41 6.02
N LEU A 116 3.77 0.16 7.28
CA LEU A 116 3.70 1.21 8.30
C LEU A 116 5.09 1.77 8.62
N TYR A 117 6.09 0.91 8.75
CA TYR A 117 7.48 1.30 8.96
C TYR A 117 7.98 2.14 7.79
N LEU A 118 7.71 1.72 6.56
CA LEU A 118 8.07 2.48 5.36
C LEU A 118 7.42 3.87 5.37
N ALA A 119 6.11 3.96 5.67
CA ALA A 119 5.40 5.23 5.77
C ALA A 119 6.00 6.17 6.81
N LEU A 120 6.33 5.66 8.00
CA LEU A 120 6.99 6.43 9.06
C LEU A 120 8.32 7.00 8.57
N ARG A 121 9.13 6.19 7.89
CA ARG A 121 10.41 6.62 7.30
C ARG A 121 10.23 7.64 6.17
N THR A 122 9.23 7.48 5.32
CA THR A 122 8.93 8.43 4.23
C THR A 122 8.48 9.80 4.76
N THR A 123 7.77 9.84 5.88
CA THR A 123 7.34 11.09 6.52
C THR A 123 8.38 11.75 7.43
N ASP A 124 9.59 11.16 7.52
CA ASP A 124 10.62 11.55 8.48
C ASP A 124 10.08 11.65 9.92
N ALA A 125 9.15 10.74 10.27
CA ALA A 125 8.61 10.69 11.61
C ALA A 125 9.74 10.30 12.58
N CYS A 126 9.95 11.12 13.61
CA CYS A 126 10.98 10.86 14.62
C CYS A 126 10.57 9.66 15.48
N LEU A 127 11.05 8.47 15.11
CA LEU A 127 11.03 7.30 15.96
C LEU A 127 12.17 7.43 16.97
N GLN A 128 11.89 7.73 18.24
CA GLN A 128 12.93 7.76 19.29
C GLN A 128 13.31 6.35 19.78
N MET A 129 12.99 5.30 19.02
CA MET A 129 13.31 3.91 19.28
C MET A 129 13.96 3.27 18.05
N THR A 130 14.79 2.26 18.28
CA THR A 130 15.43 1.48 17.22
C THR A 130 14.40 0.61 16.48
N MET A 131 14.73 0.16 15.26
CA MET A 131 13.85 -0.74 14.50
C MET A 131 13.58 -2.05 15.24
N THR A 132 14.58 -2.58 15.95
CA THR A 132 14.44 -3.79 16.77
C THR A 132 13.42 -3.57 17.88
N GLU A 133 13.55 -2.50 18.66
CA GLU A 133 12.61 -2.17 19.74
C GLU A 133 11.20 -1.90 19.20
N TRP A 134 11.09 -1.25 18.03
CA TRP A 134 9.80 -0.98 17.40
C TRP A 134 9.09 -2.27 16.96
N VAL A 135 9.81 -3.22 16.33
CA VAL A 135 9.23 -4.51 15.93
C VAL A 135 8.93 -5.37 17.15
N ASP A 136 9.78 -5.36 18.18
CA ASP A 136 9.51 -6.07 19.43
C ASP A 136 8.24 -5.52 20.11
N GLN A 137 7.99 -4.21 20.00
CA GLN A 137 6.81 -3.59 20.59
C GLN A 137 5.52 -3.87 19.80
N TRP A 138 5.58 -3.87 18.47
CA TRP A 138 4.38 -3.90 17.62
C TRP A 138 4.17 -5.21 16.85
N GLY A 139 5.18 -6.07 16.79
CA GLY A 139 5.18 -7.34 16.05
C GLY A 139 5.32 -8.59 16.92
N ALA A 140 5.58 -8.44 18.23
CA ALA A 140 5.76 -9.58 19.13
C ALA A 140 4.52 -10.48 19.27
N SER A 141 3.30 -9.93 19.16
CA SER A 141 2.06 -10.72 19.23
C SER A 141 1.94 -11.75 18.11
N ASP A 142 2.53 -11.45 16.95
CA ASP A 142 2.38 -12.21 15.71
C ASP A 142 3.70 -12.85 15.27
N ASN A 143 4.69 -12.90 16.17
CA ASN A 143 6.04 -13.43 15.94
C ASN A 143 6.75 -12.79 14.72
N VAL A 144 6.46 -11.52 14.45
CA VAL A 144 7.07 -10.81 13.32
C VAL A 144 8.53 -10.50 13.62
N SER A 145 9.42 -10.91 12.73
CA SER A 145 10.85 -10.61 12.85
C SER A 145 11.21 -9.27 12.22
N VAL A 146 12.27 -8.63 12.74
CA VAL A 146 12.82 -7.40 12.15
C VAL A 146 13.23 -7.61 10.69
N GLN A 147 13.73 -8.79 10.35
CA GLN A 147 14.14 -9.11 9.00
C GLN A 147 12.95 -9.17 8.04
N ALA A 148 11.83 -9.78 8.46
CA ALA A 148 10.62 -9.82 7.65
C ALA A 148 10.08 -8.42 7.32
N VAL A 149 10.06 -7.51 8.31
CA VAL A 149 9.66 -6.11 8.10
C VAL A 149 10.58 -5.40 7.10
N ARG A 150 11.90 -5.66 7.16
CA ARG A 150 12.87 -5.11 6.17
C ARG A 150 12.64 -5.69 4.78
N ASP A 151 12.43 -6.99 4.69
CA ASP A 151 12.25 -7.68 3.42
C ASP A 151 10.98 -7.18 2.71
N VAL A 152 9.88 -6.98 3.42
CA VAL A 152 8.67 -6.33 2.88
C VAL A 152 8.97 -4.94 2.34
N ALA A 153 9.68 -4.11 3.11
CA ALA A 153 10.00 -2.75 2.70
C ALA A 153 10.89 -2.72 1.45
N LEU A 154 11.88 -3.64 1.36
CA LEU A 154 12.75 -3.78 0.21
C LEU A 154 11.99 -4.28 -1.03
N ASP A 155 11.14 -5.30 -0.87
CA ASP A 155 10.35 -5.84 -1.99
C ASP A 155 9.36 -4.78 -2.53
N LEU A 156 8.83 -3.91 -1.67
CA LEU A 156 8.00 -2.77 -2.07
C LEU A 156 8.81 -1.69 -2.79
N LEU A 157 9.99 -1.34 -2.29
CA LEU A 157 10.87 -0.38 -2.98
C LEU A 157 11.27 -0.90 -4.37
N GLU A 158 11.62 -2.18 -4.48
CA GLU A 158 11.89 -2.84 -5.76
C GLU A 158 10.68 -2.74 -6.70
N LEU A 159 9.46 -2.96 -6.20
CA LEU A 159 8.23 -2.82 -6.99
C LEU A 159 8.09 -1.40 -7.58
N TYR A 160 8.40 -0.36 -6.81
CA TYR A 160 8.32 1.02 -7.27
C TYR A 160 9.43 1.36 -8.29
N GLU A 161 10.65 0.85 -8.11
CA GLU A 161 11.73 1.00 -9.11
C GLU A 161 11.37 0.35 -10.45
N HIS A 162 10.74 -0.83 -10.44
CA HIS A 162 10.29 -1.47 -11.68
C HIS A 162 9.12 -0.73 -12.32
N SER A 163 8.24 -0.15 -11.50
CA SER A 163 7.08 0.60 -11.97
C SER A 163 7.47 1.93 -12.60
N SER A 164 8.45 2.66 -12.02
CA SER A 164 8.97 3.90 -12.60
C SER A 164 9.63 3.67 -13.95
N LEU A 165 10.46 2.63 -14.06
CA LEU A 165 11.09 2.21 -15.32
C LEU A 165 10.06 1.78 -16.38
N SER A 166 8.92 1.22 -15.97
CA SER A 166 7.85 0.82 -16.88
C SER A 166 7.03 2.01 -17.39
N ILE A 167 6.79 3.03 -16.56
CA ILE A 167 6.08 4.25 -16.94
C ILE A 167 6.94 5.05 -17.92
N ASP A 168 8.24 5.21 -17.65
CA ASP A 168 9.14 5.92 -18.56
C ASP A 168 9.22 5.23 -19.93
N LYS A 169 9.25 3.89 -19.98
CA LYS A 169 9.20 3.16 -21.26
C LYS A 169 7.88 3.34 -22.01
N LYS A 170 6.73 3.26 -21.32
CA LYS A 170 5.43 3.47 -21.97
C LYS A 170 5.25 4.89 -22.47
N LEU A 171 5.74 5.89 -21.74
CA LEU A 171 5.75 7.28 -22.17
C LEU A 171 6.67 7.47 -23.39
N PHE A 172 7.87 6.88 -23.36
CA PHE A 172 8.85 6.97 -24.45
C PHE A 172 8.40 6.25 -25.72
N ASP A 173 7.80 5.06 -25.60
CA ASP A 173 7.25 4.29 -26.72
C ASP A 173 5.94 4.90 -27.28
N SER A 174 5.27 5.77 -26.51
CA SER A 174 4.08 6.51 -26.95
C SER A 174 4.38 7.82 -27.68
N LEU A 175 5.65 8.24 -27.72
CA LEU A 175 6.06 9.39 -28.52
C LEU A 175 6.09 8.97 -30.01
N PRO A 176 5.49 9.76 -30.93
CA PRO A 176 5.58 9.46 -32.34
C PRO A 176 7.05 9.50 -32.78
N ASN A 177 7.57 8.36 -33.24
CA ASN A 177 8.89 8.27 -33.88
C ASN A 177 8.91 9.19 -35.10
N SER A 178 9.35 10.44 -34.92
CA SER A 178 9.65 11.36 -35.99
C SER A 178 11.00 10.97 -36.61
N SER A 179 10.99 9.88 -37.35
CA SER A 179 12.05 9.49 -38.27
C SER A 179 11.40 9.13 -39.61
N THR A 180 10.91 10.16 -40.30
CA THR A 180 10.76 10.12 -41.76
C THR A 180 11.53 11.28 -42.33
N THR A 181 12.85 11.08 -42.42
CA THR A 181 13.70 11.77 -43.38
C THR A 181 13.22 11.41 -44.79
N SER A 182 12.78 12.40 -45.55
CA SER A 182 12.77 12.32 -47.01
C SER A 182 13.46 13.56 -47.59
N PRO A 183 14.15 13.42 -48.72
CA PRO A 183 15.36 14.17 -49.05
C PRO A 183 15.09 15.47 -49.81
N LEU A 184 16.07 16.38 -49.76
CA LEU A 184 16.19 17.53 -50.66
C LEU A 184 16.20 17.07 -52.12
N THR A 185 15.42 17.76 -52.96
CA THR A 185 15.76 17.98 -54.37
C THR A 185 15.69 19.47 -54.67
N ASP A 186 16.85 20.02 -55.01
CA ASP A 186 17.07 21.32 -55.65
C ASP A 186 16.28 21.44 -56.98
N SER A 187 15.87 22.66 -57.31
CA SER A 187 16.39 23.43 -58.45
C SER A 187 15.41 24.52 -58.92
N ASP A 188 15.89 25.76 -58.81
CA ASP A 188 15.78 26.89 -59.74
C ASP A 188 14.40 27.50 -60.10
N SER A 189 14.24 28.79 -59.76
CA SER A 189 14.15 29.82 -60.80
C SER A 189 14.30 31.25 -60.22
N PHE A 190 15.12 32.02 -60.93
CA PHE A 190 15.60 33.37 -60.68
C PHE A 190 14.58 34.53 -60.87
N TYR A 191 15.04 35.70 -60.39
CA TYR A 191 14.96 37.06 -60.96
C TYR A 191 13.96 38.07 -60.35
N ILE A 192 14.59 39.12 -59.78
CA ILE A 192 14.19 40.53 -59.49
C ILE A 192 12.94 40.78 -58.65
#